data_AF-A0A7X7GHU5-F1
#
_entry.id   AF-A0A7X7GHU5-F1
#
_cell.length_a   1.000
_cell.length_b   1.000
_cell.length_c   1.000
_cell.angle_alpha   90.00
_cell.angle_beta   90.00
_cell.angle_gamma   90.00
#
_symmetry.space_group_name_H-M   'P 1'
#
loop_
_entity.id
_entity.type
_entity.pdbx_description
1 polymer ?
#
loop_
_entity_poly.entity_id
_entity_poly.type
_entity_poly.pdbx_seq_one_letter_code
_entity_poly.pdbx_strand_id
1 'polypeptide(L)'
;AIFPIDEETINYLRLTGRSDEQLALVEAYAKEQGMWHDPENEPEYSEYIELDLNTVVPSIAGPKRPQDRILLSDAKTAFRKDIHNYVEENHPAEHTQLDEAVEESFPASDPATLTFADDGAVNVHSAANGSEGRPSKPVKVVSNERGEFVLDHGAVVVAGITSCTNTSNPSVMLGAALLARNAVEKGLSTKPWVKTNMAPGSQVVSDYYEKAGLWPYLEKLGYYLGGYGCTTCIGNTGPLPEEISAAINDNDLTATAVLSGNRNFEGRISPDVKMNYLASPPLVIAYGIAGTMDFDFEHDSLGKDTEGNDVFLKDIWPSSQEIEETIQSSINQDMFRKSYETIFAGDERWQNLSTPEGDTFAWDQKSTYVRKPPYFDGMTKEPAPVKDIKGARVLALLGDSVTTDHISPAGPIKAGTPAAQYLEANGVERKDFNSLGSRRGNHEVMIRGTFANIRLRNQLLDDVSGGYTRDFTQEGGPQSFIYDASQNYQKAGIPLVVLGGKEYGSGSSRDWAAKGTSLLGVKAVITESFERIHRSNLIGMGVVPLQFPEGESAKSLKLDGTETFDIVGIEKLNEGVTPETMSVTATKTDGSKVEFDAVVRIDTPGEADYYRNGGILQFVLRNMIKG
;
A
#
# COMPACT_ATOMS: atom_id res chain seq x y z
N ALA A 1 -1.85 -17.67 -8.02
CA ALA A 1 -3.13 -18.41 -8.00
C ALA A 1 -3.68 -18.44 -9.41
N ILE A 2 -4.07 -19.62 -9.88
CA ILE A 2 -4.73 -19.84 -11.17
C ILE A 2 -5.96 -20.69 -10.86
N PHE A 3 -7.11 -20.30 -11.37
CA PHE A 3 -8.31 -21.14 -11.42
C PHE A 3 -8.41 -21.65 -12.85
N PRO A 4 -8.43 -22.99 -13.09
CA PRO A 4 -8.48 -23.52 -14.44
C PRO A 4 -9.78 -23.15 -15.16
N ILE A 5 -9.78 -23.22 -16.50
CA ILE A 5 -10.95 -22.86 -17.31
C ILE A 5 -12.02 -23.92 -17.14
N ASP A 6 -13.25 -23.51 -16.84
CA ASP A 6 -14.39 -24.38 -16.58
C ASP A 6 -15.71 -23.78 -17.12
N GLU A 7 -16.84 -24.40 -16.79
CA GLU A 7 -18.16 -23.93 -17.21
C GLU A 7 -18.48 -22.54 -16.64
N GLU A 8 -18.06 -22.23 -15.41
CA GLU A 8 -18.25 -20.92 -14.80
C GLU A 8 -17.47 -19.83 -15.54
N THR A 9 -16.28 -20.16 -16.04
CA THR A 9 -15.53 -19.30 -16.94
C THR A 9 -16.33 -18.98 -18.21
N ILE A 10 -16.95 -19.99 -18.83
CA ILE A 10 -17.80 -19.80 -20.02
C ILE A 10 -19.05 -18.97 -19.69
N ASN A 11 -19.70 -19.23 -18.57
CA ASN A 11 -20.84 -18.46 -18.09
C ASN A 11 -20.50 -16.98 -17.90
N TYR A 12 -19.34 -16.69 -17.29
CA TYR A 12 -18.85 -15.32 -17.12
C TYR A 12 -18.51 -14.66 -18.46
N LEU A 13 -17.86 -15.36 -19.39
CA LEU A 13 -17.56 -14.82 -20.73
C LEU A 13 -18.85 -14.50 -21.51
N ARG A 14 -19.87 -15.37 -21.40
CA ARG A 14 -21.20 -15.16 -22.00
C ARG A 14 -21.86 -13.92 -21.41
N LEU A 15 -21.92 -13.82 -20.09
CA LEU A 15 -22.47 -12.67 -19.35
C LEU A 15 -21.80 -11.36 -19.77
N THR A 16 -20.49 -11.38 -19.98
CA THR A 16 -19.69 -10.21 -20.34
C THR A 16 -19.68 -9.90 -21.85
N GLY A 17 -20.56 -10.54 -22.64
CA GLY A 17 -20.85 -10.12 -24.00
C GLY A 17 -20.06 -10.80 -25.12
N ARG A 18 -19.23 -11.81 -24.81
CA ARG A 18 -18.49 -12.57 -25.84
C ARG A 18 -19.47 -13.34 -26.73
N SER A 19 -19.11 -13.52 -28.01
CA SER A 19 -19.98 -14.21 -28.98
C SER A 19 -19.97 -15.72 -28.75
N ASP A 20 -21.05 -16.40 -29.13
CA ASP A 20 -21.13 -17.87 -29.00
C ASP A 20 -20.02 -18.59 -29.76
N GLU A 21 -19.56 -18.03 -30.89
CA GLU A 21 -18.40 -18.54 -31.63
C GLU A 21 -17.11 -18.47 -30.80
N GLN A 22 -16.87 -17.36 -30.09
CA GLN A 22 -15.71 -17.22 -29.21
C GLN A 22 -15.80 -18.17 -28.01
N LEU A 23 -17.00 -18.33 -27.43
CA LEU A 23 -17.22 -19.26 -26.33
C LEU A 23 -16.90 -20.69 -26.75
N ALA A 24 -17.44 -21.14 -27.89
CA ALA A 24 -17.19 -22.45 -28.46
C ALA A 24 -15.70 -22.67 -28.76
N LEU A 25 -15.00 -21.66 -29.27
CA LEU A 25 -13.56 -21.73 -29.52
C LEU A 25 -12.75 -21.89 -28.21
N VAL A 26 -13.05 -21.07 -27.20
CA VAL A 26 -12.35 -21.12 -25.89
C VAL A 26 -12.54 -22.50 -25.26
N GLU A 27 -13.77 -23.00 -25.23
CA GLU A 27 -14.09 -24.32 -24.68
C GLU A 27 -13.39 -25.45 -25.44
N ALA A 28 -13.51 -25.48 -26.78
CA ALA A 28 -12.92 -26.52 -27.60
C ALA A 28 -11.39 -26.54 -27.49
N TYR A 29 -10.75 -25.36 -27.53
CA TYR A 29 -9.31 -25.24 -27.37
C TYR A 29 -8.83 -25.66 -25.97
N ALA A 30 -9.50 -25.21 -24.91
CA ALA A 30 -9.12 -25.56 -23.55
C ALA A 30 -9.24 -27.08 -23.32
N LYS A 31 -10.26 -27.74 -23.86
CA LYS A 31 -10.42 -29.19 -23.80
C LYS A 31 -9.33 -29.92 -24.60
N GLU A 32 -9.06 -29.49 -25.84
CA GLU A 32 -8.05 -30.12 -26.70
C GLU A 32 -6.63 -30.00 -26.13
N GLN A 33 -6.30 -28.87 -25.49
CA GLN A 33 -4.98 -28.64 -24.88
C GLN A 33 -4.85 -29.18 -23.44
N GLY A 34 -5.90 -29.81 -22.88
CA GLY A 34 -5.88 -30.29 -21.49
C GLY A 34 -5.82 -29.16 -20.45
N MET A 35 -6.33 -27.97 -20.78
CA MET A 35 -6.40 -26.81 -19.89
C MET A 35 -7.79 -26.64 -19.22
N TRP A 36 -8.77 -27.44 -19.65
CA TRP A 36 -10.10 -27.47 -19.06
C TRP A 36 -10.06 -28.17 -17.69
N HIS A 37 -10.74 -27.60 -16.69
CA HIS A 37 -10.81 -28.17 -15.36
C HIS A 37 -11.55 -29.51 -15.39
N ASP A 38 -10.88 -30.56 -14.92
CA ASP A 38 -11.48 -31.86 -14.66
C ASP A 38 -11.36 -32.17 -13.16
N PRO A 39 -12.46 -32.12 -12.39
CA PRO A 39 -12.40 -32.38 -10.95
C PRO A 39 -12.02 -33.83 -10.61
N GLU A 40 -12.18 -34.77 -11.55
CA GLU A 40 -11.78 -36.17 -11.37
C GLU A 40 -10.27 -36.39 -11.62
N ASN A 41 -9.58 -35.38 -12.16
CA ASN A 41 -8.16 -35.45 -12.50
C ASN A 41 -7.38 -34.31 -11.83
N GLU A 42 -6.94 -34.57 -10.60
CA GLU A 42 -6.18 -33.62 -9.81
C GLU A 42 -4.70 -33.54 -10.28
N PRO A 43 -4.18 -32.33 -10.57
CA PRO A 43 -2.77 -32.16 -10.90
C PRO A 43 -1.83 -32.56 -9.76
N GLU A 44 -0.63 -33.03 -10.09
CA GLU A 44 0.43 -33.26 -9.10
C GLU A 44 1.02 -31.90 -8.65
N TYR A 45 0.67 -31.50 -7.42
CA TYR A 45 1.22 -30.30 -6.80
C TYR A 45 2.45 -30.62 -5.94
N SER A 46 3.42 -29.70 -5.90
CA SER A 46 4.59 -29.83 -5.04
C SER A 46 4.23 -29.76 -3.54
N GLU A 47 3.16 -29.06 -3.20
CA GLU A 47 2.59 -28.94 -1.86
C GLU A 47 1.06 -28.90 -1.95
N TYR A 48 0.37 -29.42 -0.94
CA TYR A 48 -1.08 -29.48 -0.87
C TYR A 48 -1.61 -28.71 0.37
N ILE A 49 -2.65 -27.89 0.17
CA ILE A 49 -3.30 -27.09 1.21
C ILE A 49 -4.82 -27.17 0.98
N GLU A 50 -5.59 -27.39 2.05
CA GLU A 50 -7.05 -27.53 2.01
C GLU A 50 -7.75 -26.42 2.84
N LEU A 51 -8.91 -25.95 2.37
CA LEU A 51 -9.78 -25.01 3.08
C LEU A 51 -11.25 -25.38 2.88
N ASP A 52 -11.92 -25.79 3.96
CA ASP A 52 -13.37 -25.96 3.96
C ASP A 52 -14.06 -24.59 4.05
N LEU A 53 -14.78 -24.22 2.98
CA LEU A 53 -15.49 -22.94 2.88
C LEU A 53 -16.55 -22.75 3.97
N ASN A 54 -17.09 -23.82 4.57
CA ASN A 54 -18.05 -23.73 5.67
C ASN A 54 -17.42 -23.19 6.97
N THR A 55 -16.08 -23.26 7.09
CA THR A 55 -15.34 -22.71 8.24
C THR A 55 -15.03 -21.22 8.09
N VAL A 56 -15.30 -20.64 6.91
CA VAL A 56 -15.02 -19.24 6.64
C VAL A 56 -16.03 -18.36 7.38
N VAL A 57 -15.51 -17.49 8.24
CA VAL A 57 -16.28 -16.49 8.98
C VAL A 57 -15.87 -15.07 8.58
N PRO A 58 -16.76 -14.07 8.75
CA PRO A 58 -16.42 -12.68 8.49
C PRO A 58 -15.13 -12.25 9.22
N SER A 59 -14.24 -11.59 8.49
CA SER A 59 -12.97 -11.11 9.02
C SER A 59 -12.52 -9.84 8.32
N ILE A 60 -11.64 -9.11 8.99
CA ILE A 60 -10.87 -7.99 8.45
C ILE A 60 -9.38 -8.37 8.47
N ALA A 61 -8.52 -7.55 7.85
CA ALA A 61 -7.07 -7.71 7.99
C ALA A 61 -6.36 -6.39 8.28
N GLY A 62 -5.47 -6.36 9.26
CA GLY A 62 -4.77 -5.14 9.68
C GLY A 62 -4.12 -5.26 11.05
N PRO A 63 -3.56 -4.16 11.58
CA PRO A 63 -3.56 -2.79 11.02
C PRO A 63 -2.45 -2.48 10.02
N LYS A 64 -1.48 -3.41 9.82
CA LYS A 64 -0.25 -3.14 9.05
C LYS A 64 -0.01 -4.04 7.85
N ARG A 65 -0.48 -5.30 7.86
CA ARG A 65 -0.20 -6.24 6.78
C ARG A 65 -1.46 -6.97 6.30
N PRO A 66 -1.54 -7.39 5.02
CA PRO A 66 -2.72 -8.08 4.50
C PRO A 66 -2.95 -9.47 5.11
N GLN A 67 -1.89 -10.13 5.57
CA GLN A 67 -1.95 -11.44 6.20
C GLN A 67 -2.37 -11.40 7.68
N ASP A 68 -2.46 -10.21 8.29
CA ASP A 68 -2.86 -10.04 9.69
C ASP A 68 -4.39 -10.16 9.81
N ARG A 69 -4.93 -11.36 9.56
CA ARG A 69 -6.36 -11.66 9.61
C ARG A 69 -6.89 -11.56 11.05
N ILE A 70 -8.01 -10.87 11.22
CA ILE A 70 -8.73 -10.68 12.48
C ILE A 70 -10.19 -11.08 12.25
N LEU A 71 -10.73 -11.99 13.06
CA LEU A 71 -12.15 -12.33 13.00
C LEU A 71 -13.00 -11.10 13.35
N LEU A 72 -14.16 -10.93 12.71
CA LEU A 72 -14.99 -9.75 12.98
C LEU A 72 -15.43 -9.67 14.45
N SER A 73 -15.70 -10.82 15.08
CA SER A 73 -16.01 -10.95 16.51
C SER A 73 -14.88 -10.48 17.43
N ASP A 74 -13.63 -10.56 16.96
CA ASP A 74 -12.44 -10.22 17.73
C ASP A 74 -11.90 -8.83 17.39
N ALA A 75 -12.53 -8.10 16.45
CA ALA A 75 -12.00 -6.87 15.88
C ALA A 75 -11.76 -5.78 16.94
N LYS A 76 -12.72 -5.58 17.85
CA LYS A 76 -12.62 -4.63 18.97
C LYS A 76 -11.44 -4.97 19.89
N THR A 77 -11.34 -6.23 20.30
CA THR A 77 -10.27 -6.74 21.19
C THR A 77 -8.89 -6.64 20.53
N ALA A 78 -8.78 -7.02 19.25
CA ALA A 78 -7.55 -6.90 18.49
C ALA A 78 -7.11 -5.44 18.35
N PHE A 79 -8.04 -4.53 18.02
CA PHE A 79 -7.76 -3.09 17.98
C PHE A 79 -7.25 -2.57 19.34
N ARG A 80 -7.94 -2.88 20.43
CA ARG A 80 -7.55 -2.47 21.80
C ARG A 80 -6.18 -3.01 22.22
N LYS A 81 -5.80 -4.19 21.73
CA LYS A 81 -4.44 -4.71 21.92
C LYS A 81 -3.42 -3.95 21.08
N ASP A 82 -3.72 -3.72 19.81
CA ASP A 82 -2.74 -3.18 18.86
C ASP A 82 -2.47 -1.69 19.06
N ILE A 83 -3.45 -0.92 19.52
CA ILE A 83 -3.36 0.55 19.69
C ILE A 83 -2.19 0.97 20.60
N HIS A 84 -1.83 0.16 21.59
CA HIS A 84 -0.68 0.40 22.47
C HIS A 84 0.66 0.51 21.71
N ASN A 85 0.75 -0.08 20.50
CA ASN A 85 1.95 0.00 19.67
C ASN A 85 2.04 1.29 18.83
N TYR A 86 1.05 2.19 18.94
CA TYR A 86 0.93 3.39 18.11
C TYR A 86 0.76 4.69 18.89
N VAL A 87 0.69 4.60 20.22
CA VAL A 87 0.63 5.73 21.13
C VAL A 87 1.96 5.82 21.88
N GLU A 88 2.51 7.02 22.00
CA GLU A 88 3.78 7.24 22.71
C GLU A 88 3.60 7.16 24.24
N GLU A 89 2.37 7.31 24.73
CA GLU A 89 2.02 7.24 26.15
C GLU A 89 1.90 5.79 26.64
N ASN A 90 3.04 5.09 26.78
CA ASN A 90 3.17 3.87 27.59
C ASN A 90 3.34 4.21 29.08
N HIS A 91 2.50 5.11 29.60
CA HIS A 91 2.37 5.29 31.04
C HIS A 91 1.04 4.66 31.48
N PRO A 92 1.03 3.70 32.43
CA PRO A 92 -0.19 3.52 33.21
C PRO A 92 -0.54 4.89 33.78
N ALA A 93 -1.80 5.31 33.69
CA ALA A 93 -2.25 6.52 34.36
C ALA A 93 -1.70 6.51 35.80
N GLU A 94 -1.07 7.60 36.24
CA GLU A 94 -0.62 7.68 37.63
C GLU A 94 -1.82 7.41 38.53
N HIS A 95 -1.69 6.42 39.42
CA HIS A 95 -2.65 6.14 40.48
C HIS A 95 -2.90 7.45 41.22
N THR A 96 -4.07 8.05 41.03
CA THR A 96 -4.39 9.32 41.65
C THR A 96 -4.75 9.07 43.12
N GLN A 97 -4.65 10.10 43.97
CA GLN A 97 -5.18 10.02 45.34
C GLN A 97 -6.70 9.75 45.37
N LEU A 98 -7.39 9.91 44.22
CA LEU A 98 -8.78 9.52 44.05
C LEU A 98 -8.93 8.00 43.94
N ASP A 99 -8.01 7.33 43.23
CA ASP A 99 -7.98 5.88 43.07
C ASP A 99 -7.63 5.18 44.39
N GLU A 100 -6.69 5.75 45.17
CA GLU A 100 -6.34 5.29 46.52
C GLU A 100 -7.52 5.47 47.51
N ALA A 101 -8.28 6.56 47.40
CA ALA A 101 -9.47 6.81 48.21
C ALA A 101 -10.69 5.92 47.86
N VAL A 102 -10.78 5.46 46.61
CA VAL A 102 -11.82 4.54 46.14
C VAL A 102 -11.51 3.11 46.61
N GLU A 103 -10.25 2.68 46.56
CA GLU A 103 -9.81 1.35 47.01
C GLU A 103 -9.84 1.18 48.54
N GLU A 104 -9.63 2.25 49.33
CA GLU A 104 -9.76 2.22 50.80
C GLU A 104 -11.21 2.23 51.30
N SER A 105 -12.21 2.37 50.41
CA SER A 105 -13.62 2.36 50.79
C SER A 105 -14.24 0.95 50.70
N PHE A 106 -14.24 0.21 51.81
CA PHE A 106 -15.05 -1.01 51.95
C PHE A 106 -16.55 -0.69 52.13
N PRO A 107 -17.45 -1.63 51.78
CA PRO A 107 -18.72 -1.32 51.12
C PRO A 107 -19.82 -0.98 52.11
N ALA A 108 -20.31 0.25 52.04
CA ALA A 108 -21.59 0.62 52.62
C ALA A 108 -22.55 0.97 51.49
N SER A 109 -23.62 0.18 51.42
CA SER A 109 -24.76 0.32 50.53
C SER A 109 -25.26 1.77 50.44
N ASP A 110 -25.12 2.39 49.28
CA ASP A 110 -26.15 3.15 48.56
C ASP A 110 -25.50 3.80 47.31
N PRO A 111 -26.09 3.69 46.11
CA PRO A 111 -25.55 4.33 44.92
C PRO A 111 -25.64 5.86 45.07
N ALA A 112 -24.50 6.55 44.92
CA ALA A 112 -24.47 7.99 44.78
C ALA A 112 -25.26 8.39 43.52
N THR A 113 -26.44 8.97 43.73
CA THR A 113 -27.25 9.58 42.68
C THR A 113 -26.66 10.94 42.33
N LEU A 114 -25.83 10.98 41.29
CA LEU A 114 -25.39 12.25 40.69
C LEU A 114 -26.53 12.79 39.82
N THR A 115 -27.32 13.67 40.43
CA THR A 115 -28.39 14.45 39.83
C THR A 115 -27.82 15.71 39.18
N PHE A 116 -27.18 15.56 38.01
CA PHE A 116 -26.94 16.67 37.07
C PHE A 116 -26.98 16.17 35.62
N ALA A 117 -28.10 15.56 35.23
CA ALA A 117 -28.45 15.49 33.81
C ALA A 117 -29.06 16.85 33.46
N ASP A 118 -28.27 17.71 32.84
CA ASP A 118 -28.75 18.94 32.23
C ASP A 118 -29.61 18.55 31.01
N ASP A 119 -30.90 18.86 31.05
CA ASP A 119 -31.93 18.59 30.02
C ASP A 119 -31.71 19.39 28.70
N GLY A 120 -30.46 19.69 28.38
CA GLY A 120 -30.01 20.42 27.19
C GLY A 120 -28.71 19.89 26.56
N ALA A 121 -28.19 18.74 27.02
CA ALA A 121 -26.99 18.14 26.43
C ALA A 121 -27.24 17.74 24.97
N VAL A 122 -26.68 18.50 24.04
CA VAL A 122 -26.58 18.10 22.64
C VAL A 122 -25.78 16.79 22.61
N ASN A 123 -26.40 15.70 22.16
CA ASN A 123 -25.69 14.43 21.94
C ASN A 123 -24.65 14.63 20.83
N VAL A 124 -23.43 14.98 21.22
CA VAL A 124 -22.29 15.14 20.31
C VAL A 124 -21.79 13.75 19.92
N HIS A 125 -21.62 13.49 18.61
CA HIS A 125 -21.04 12.23 18.15
C HIS A 125 -19.59 12.10 18.67
N SER A 126 -19.23 10.94 19.23
CA SER A 126 -17.93 10.73 19.86
C SER A 126 -17.34 9.37 19.50
N ALA A 127 -16.10 9.37 19.03
CA ALA A 127 -15.29 8.16 18.86
C ALA A 127 -14.68 7.64 20.17
N ALA A 128 -14.80 8.40 21.27
CA ALA A 128 -14.35 8.01 22.61
C ALA A 128 -15.41 7.20 23.39
N ASN A 129 -16.60 7.00 22.84
CA ASN A 129 -17.65 6.24 23.52
C ASN A 129 -17.19 4.82 23.82
N GLY A 130 -17.26 4.41 25.08
CA GLY A 130 -16.82 3.09 25.52
C GLY A 130 -15.30 2.88 25.54
N SER A 131 -14.48 3.95 25.52
CA SER A 131 -13.01 3.86 25.49
C SER A 131 -12.34 3.33 26.75
N GLU A 132 -13.11 2.97 27.78
CA GLU A 132 -12.60 2.40 29.03
C GLU A 132 -11.76 1.15 28.76
N GLY A 133 -10.56 1.10 29.36
CA GLY A 133 -9.63 -0.02 29.22
C GLY A 133 -8.72 0.02 27.98
N ARG A 134 -8.62 1.16 27.28
CA ARG A 134 -7.63 1.39 26.22
C ARG A 134 -7.03 2.81 26.29
N PRO A 135 -5.90 3.08 25.60
CA PRO A 135 -5.43 4.44 25.41
C PRO A 135 -6.51 5.29 24.74
N SER A 136 -6.77 6.48 25.31
CA SER A 136 -7.81 7.41 24.86
C SER A 136 -7.30 8.83 25.05
N LYS A 137 -7.50 9.67 24.04
CA LYS A 137 -7.22 11.09 24.01
C LYS A 137 -8.36 11.80 23.27
N PRO A 138 -9.51 12.02 23.92
CA PRO A 138 -10.67 12.65 23.29
C PRO A 138 -10.37 14.09 22.88
N VAL A 139 -10.58 14.43 21.61
CA VAL A 139 -10.36 15.77 21.03
C VAL A 139 -11.67 16.27 20.44
N LYS A 140 -12.18 17.38 20.98
CA LYS A 140 -13.36 18.07 20.41
C LYS A 140 -12.96 18.80 19.13
N VAL A 141 -13.70 18.56 18.05
CA VAL A 141 -13.54 19.20 16.75
C VAL A 141 -14.82 19.97 16.42
N VAL A 142 -14.64 21.18 15.90
CA VAL A 142 -15.73 22.05 15.45
C VAL A 142 -15.55 22.30 13.96
N SER A 143 -16.55 21.92 13.18
CA SER A 143 -16.58 22.13 11.73
C SER A 143 -17.82 22.93 11.35
N ASN A 144 -17.63 23.96 10.51
CA ASN A 144 -18.75 24.75 10.00
C ASN A 144 -19.70 23.91 9.13
N GLU A 145 -19.18 22.89 8.44
CA GLU A 145 -19.96 22.03 7.54
C GLU A 145 -20.44 20.75 8.25
N ARG A 146 -19.66 20.22 9.20
CA ARG A 146 -19.88 18.90 9.81
C ARG A 146 -20.37 18.94 11.26
N GLY A 147 -20.54 20.14 11.83
CA GLY A 147 -20.96 20.33 13.21
C GLY A 147 -19.86 20.03 14.23
N GLU A 148 -20.27 19.75 15.46
CA GLU A 148 -19.36 19.40 16.56
C GLU A 148 -19.31 17.88 16.77
N PHE A 149 -18.11 17.35 16.98
CA PHE A 149 -17.87 15.94 17.28
C PHE A 149 -16.59 15.74 18.10
N VAL A 150 -16.39 14.54 18.63
CA VAL A 150 -15.19 14.16 19.39
C VAL A 150 -14.45 13.04 18.66
N LEU A 151 -13.19 13.29 18.31
CA LEU A 151 -12.26 12.29 17.82
C LEU A 151 -11.51 11.64 18.98
N ASP A 152 -11.07 10.40 18.77
CA ASP A 152 -10.22 9.66 19.69
C ASP A 152 -9.38 8.64 18.90
N HIS A 153 -8.42 8.00 19.56
CA HIS A 153 -7.74 6.82 19.04
C HIS A 153 -8.76 5.79 18.54
N GLY A 154 -8.50 5.24 17.35
CA GLY A 154 -9.40 4.26 16.72
C GLY A 154 -10.47 4.86 15.82
N ALA A 155 -10.66 6.19 15.80
CA ALA A 155 -11.61 6.83 14.90
C ALA A 155 -11.36 6.41 13.43
N VAL A 156 -12.41 5.94 12.76
CA VAL A 156 -12.38 5.62 11.32
C VAL A 156 -12.55 6.93 10.58
N VAL A 157 -11.46 7.46 10.02
CA VAL A 157 -11.46 8.76 9.31
C VAL A 157 -11.51 8.59 7.80
N VAL A 158 -11.25 7.38 7.29
CA VAL A 158 -11.40 7.02 5.88
C VAL A 158 -12.15 5.70 5.78
N ALA A 159 -13.24 5.67 5.02
CA ALA A 159 -13.98 4.46 4.70
C ALA A 159 -14.18 4.37 3.18
N GLY A 160 -13.33 3.61 2.49
CA GLY A 160 -13.26 3.62 1.02
C GLY A 160 -13.64 2.29 0.38
N ILE A 161 -14.74 2.27 -0.39
CA ILE A 161 -15.01 1.17 -1.33
C ILE A 161 -14.22 1.45 -2.60
N THR A 162 -13.20 0.63 -2.83
CA THR A 162 -12.16 0.83 -3.85
C THR A 162 -11.60 -0.52 -4.29
N SER A 163 -10.66 -0.50 -5.24
CA SER A 163 -9.84 -1.63 -5.67
C SER A 163 -10.54 -2.62 -6.58
N CYS A 164 -9.86 -2.94 -7.68
CA CYS A 164 -10.25 -4.02 -8.59
C CYS A 164 -10.45 -5.38 -7.89
N THR A 165 -9.84 -5.59 -6.71
CA THR A 165 -10.02 -6.81 -5.91
C THR A 165 -11.47 -7.10 -5.56
N ASN A 166 -12.22 -6.08 -5.15
CA ASN A 166 -13.61 -6.24 -4.70
C ASN A 166 -14.61 -5.59 -5.67
N THR A 167 -14.25 -4.48 -6.32
CA THR A 167 -15.18 -3.77 -7.21
C THR A 167 -15.49 -4.50 -8.50
N SER A 168 -14.75 -5.57 -8.80
CA SER A 168 -15.03 -6.47 -9.94
C SER A 168 -16.06 -7.55 -9.61
N ASN A 169 -16.40 -7.74 -8.33
CA ASN A 169 -17.33 -8.76 -7.85
C ASN A 169 -18.71 -8.12 -7.54
N PRO A 170 -19.74 -8.38 -8.38
CA PRO A 170 -21.06 -7.82 -8.16
C PRO A 170 -21.72 -8.20 -6.84
N SER A 171 -21.49 -9.41 -6.32
CA SER A 171 -22.13 -9.90 -5.10
C SER A 171 -21.80 -9.04 -3.89
N VAL A 172 -20.51 -8.69 -3.72
CA VAL A 172 -20.10 -7.84 -2.59
C VAL A 172 -20.42 -6.37 -2.82
N MET A 173 -20.44 -5.91 -4.07
CA MET A 173 -20.78 -4.53 -4.42
C MET A 173 -22.27 -4.25 -4.25
N LEU A 174 -23.15 -5.11 -4.76
CA LEU A 174 -24.59 -5.03 -4.52
C LEU A 174 -24.92 -5.29 -3.05
N GLY A 175 -24.25 -6.24 -2.39
CA GLY A 175 -24.38 -6.43 -0.94
C GLY A 175 -24.07 -5.16 -0.14
N ALA A 176 -23.04 -4.39 -0.51
CA ALA A 176 -22.74 -3.13 0.15
C ALA A 176 -23.84 -2.08 -0.08
N ALA A 177 -24.29 -1.95 -1.32
CA ALA A 177 -25.31 -0.97 -1.66
C ALA A 177 -26.70 -1.31 -1.06
N LEU A 178 -27.03 -2.59 -0.94
CA LEU A 178 -28.23 -3.06 -0.21
C LEU A 178 -28.10 -2.83 1.30
N LEU A 179 -26.92 -3.04 1.89
CA LEU A 179 -26.65 -2.68 3.29
C LEU A 179 -26.83 -1.17 3.51
N ALA A 180 -26.35 -0.33 2.58
CA ALA A 180 -26.57 1.12 2.61
C ALA A 180 -28.06 1.47 2.55
N ARG A 181 -28.82 0.81 1.67
CA ARG A 181 -30.27 0.97 1.57
C ARG A 181 -30.96 0.68 2.89
N ASN A 182 -30.69 -0.49 3.47
CA ASN A 182 -31.27 -0.92 4.74
C ASN A 182 -30.90 0.03 5.89
N ALA A 183 -29.64 0.46 5.96
CA ALA A 183 -29.18 1.41 6.97
C ALA A 183 -29.90 2.76 6.87
N VAL A 184 -30.02 3.31 5.66
CA VAL A 184 -30.69 4.59 5.41
C VAL A 184 -32.19 4.51 5.70
N GLU A 185 -32.85 3.41 5.35
CA GLU A 185 -34.28 3.18 5.64
C GLU A 185 -34.53 3.04 7.14
N LYS A 186 -33.54 2.54 7.88
CA LYS A 186 -33.51 2.54 9.34
C LYS A 186 -33.04 3.87 9.96
N GLY A 187 -32.83 4.93 9.17
CA GLY A 187 -32.48 6.26 9.67
C GLY A 187 -31.01 6.42 10.09
N LEU A 188 -30.14 5.45 9.79
CA LEU A 188 -28.71 5.53 10.08
C LEU A 188 -27.97 6.45 9.10
N SER A 189 -26.86 7.00 9.55
CA SER A 189 -25.94 7.82 8.74
C SER A 189 -24.48 7.57 9.15
N THR A 190 -23.56 7.84 8.23
CA THR A 190 -22.12 7.79 8.49
C THR A 190 -21.70 8.90 9.46
N LYS A 191 -20.74 8.62 10.36
CA LYS A 191 -20.26 9.63 11.32
C LYS A 191 -19.64 10.84 10.60
N PRO A 192 -19.77 12.06 11.14
CA PRO A 192 -19.40 13.30 10.45
C PRO A 192 -17.90 13.42 10.15
N TRP A 193 -17.03 12.73 10.88
CA TRP A 193 -15.58 12.74 10.65
C TRP A 193 -15.09 11.74 9.58
N VAL A 194 -15.96 10.84 9.12
CA VAL A 194 -15.56 9.78 8.19
C VAL A 194 -15.55 10.36 6.78
N LYS A 195 -14.40 10.28 6.10
CA LYS A 195 -14.30 10.52 4.67
C LYS A 195 -14.64 9.24 3.90
N THR A 196 -15.82 9.22 3.32
CA THR A 196 -16.31 8.12 2.47
C THR A 196 -15.93 8.31 1.00
N ASN A 197 -15.76 7.21 0.26
CA ASN A 197 -15.46 7.23 -1.18
C ASN A 197 -15.95 5.93 -1.83
N MET A 198 -16.54 6.04 -3.03
CA MET A 198 -16.84 4.92 -3.92
C MET A 198 -16.03 5.05 -5.20
N ALA A 199 -15.11 4.12 -5.44
CA ALA A 199 -14.24 4.10 -6.63
C ALA A 199 -14.32 2.75 -7.34
N PRO A 200 -15.33 2.57 -8.22
CA PRO A 200 -15.50 1.33 -8.96
C PRO A 200 -14.38 1.09 -9.97
N GLY A 201 -14.11 -0.18 -10.26
CA GLY A 201 -13.13 -0.58 -11.28
C GLY A 201 -13.58 -0.37 -12.72
N SER A 202 -14.89 -0.20 -12.97
CA SER A 202 -15.45 0.04 -14.29
C SER A 202 -16.80 0.77 -14.21
N GLN A 203 -17.24 1.32 -15.34
CA GLN A 203 -18.55 1.97 -15.48
C GLN A 203 -19.72 1.01 -15.28
N VAL A 204 -19.55 -0.28 -15.60
CA VAL A 204 -20.58 -1.31 -15.43
C VAL A 204 -21.10 -1.38 -13.98
N VAL A 205 -20.25 -1.08 -13.01
CA VAL A 205 -20.65 -0.99 -11.59
C VAL A 205 -21.65 0.12 -11.34
N SER A 206 -21.37 1.30 -11.91
CA SER A 206 -22.31 2.42 -11.83
C SER A 206 -23.62 2.10 -12.51
N ASP A 207 -23.57 1.42 -13.67
CA ASP A 207 -24.75 1.07 -14.46
C ASP A 207 -25.69 0.12 -13.68
N TYR A 208 -25.15 -0.89 -12.97
CA TYR A 208 -26.02 -1.79 -12.20
C TYR A 208 -26.55 -1.17 -10.91
N TYR A 209 -25.80 -0.24 -10.28
CA TYR A 209 -26.33 0.53 -9.16
C TYR A 209 -27.45 1.48 -9.58
N GLU A 210 -27.32 2.11 -10.74
CA GLU A 210 -28.37 2.97 -11.29
C GLU A 210 -29.61 2.16 -11.64
N LYS A 211 -29.44 1.02 -12.34
CA LYS A 211 -30.55 0.14 -12.69
C LYS A 211 -31.24 -0.48 -11.46
N ALA A 212 -30.50 -0.75 -10.39
CA ALA A 212 -31.04 -1.22 -9.12
C ALA A 212 -31.61 -0.10 -8.22
N GLY A 213 -31.43 1.17 -8.58
CA GLY A 213 -31.88 2.32 -7.79
C GLY A 213 -31.11 2.52 -6.47
N LEU A 214 -29.85 2.10 -6.41
CA LEU A 214 -29.07 2.05 -5.15
C LEU A 214 -28.15 3.26 -4.92
N TRP A 215 -27.84 4.04 -5.96
CA TRP A 215 -27.00 5.25 -5.82
C TRP A 215 -27.50 6.24 -4.76
N PRO A 216 -28.80 6.60 -4.69
CA PRO A 216 -29.28 7.58 -3.71
C PRO A 216 -28.98 7.18 -2.25
N TYR A 217 -28.98 5.88 -1.96
CA TYR A 217 -28.71 5.36 -0.62
C TYR A 217 -27.22 5.41 -0.28
N LEU A 218 -26.35 5.07 -1.25
CA LEU A 218 -24.90 5.23 -1.11
C LEU A 218 -24.52 6.70 -0.88
N GLU A 219 -25.08 7.60 -1.69
CA GLU A 219 -24.83 9.04 -1.60
C GLU A 219 -25.31 9.65 -0.28
N LYS A 220 -26.44 9.17 0.28
CA LYS A 220 -26.92 9.60 1.59
C LYS A 220 -26.00 9.20 2.74
N LEU A 221 -25.18 8.16 2.56
CA LEU A 221 -24.08 7.78 3.46
C LEU A 221 -22.73 8.43 3.05
N GLY A 222 -22.73 9.33 2.07
CA GLY A 222 -21.55 10.04 1.57
C GLY A 222 -20.68 9.24 0.59
N TYR A 223 -21.07 8.03 0.20
CA TYR A 223 -20.33 7.22 -0.78
C TYR A 223 -20.62 7.69 -2.22
N TYR A 224 -20.14 8.89 -2.54
CA TYR A 224 -20.18 9.43 -3.89
C TYR A 224 -19.16 8.76 -4.80
N LEU A 225 -19.45 8.75 -6.11
CA LEU A 225 -18.51 8.31 -7.13
C LEU A 225 -17.26 9.21 -7.15
N GLY A 226 -16.15 8.71 -6.61
CA GLY A 226 -14.86 9.41 -6.63
C GLY A 226 -14.08 9.25 -7.94
N GLY A 227 -14.49 8.28 -8.78
CA GLY A 227 -13.95 8.06 -10.12
C GLY A 227 -13.60 6.60 -10.40
N TYR A 228 -13.44 6.27 -11.68
CA TYR A 228 -13.07 4.94 -12.15
C TYR A 228 -11.55 4.76 -12.14
N GLY A 229 -11.02 4.20 -11.05
CA GLY A 229 -9.58 4.01 -10.90
C GLY A 229 -9.15 3.58 -9.50
N CYS A 230 -7.83 3.49 -9.30
CA CYS A 230 -7.28 2.93 -8.06
C CYS A 230 -7.59 3.74 -6.80
N THR A 231 -7.71 5.08 -6.90
CA THR A 231 -8.02 6.01 -5.79
C THR A 231 -7.37 5.63 -4.43
N THR A 232 -8.15 5.41 -3.38
CA THR A 232 -7.73 5.05 -2.01
C THR A 232 -6.85 3.78 -1.98
N CYS A 233 -7.05 2.80 -2.87
CA CYS A 233 -6.27 1.55 -2.90
C CYS A 233 -4.77 1.77 -3.16
N ILE A 234 -4.41 2.87 -3.85
CA ILE A 234 -3.01 3.24 -4.13
C ILE A 234 -2.55 4.45 -3.29
N GLY A 235 -3.35 4.90 -2.34
CA GLY A 235 -3.05 6.08 -1.51
C GLY A 235 -3.51 7.42 -2.09
N ASN A 236 -4.23 7.42 -3.22
CA ASN A 236 -4.84 8.63 -3.76
C ASN A 236 -6.18 8.91 -3.06
N THR A 237 -6.13 9.00 -1.73
CA THR A 237 -7.30 9.25 -0.87
C THR A 237 -7.70 10.72 -0.87
N GLY A 238 -6.81 11.62 -1.31
CA GLY A 238 -6.95 13.06 -1.15
C GLY A 238 -6.84 13.51 0.32
N PRO A 239 -6.77 14.83 0.59
CA PRO A 239 -6.63 15.34 1.95
C PRO A 239 -7.89 15.04 2.78
N LEU A 240 -7.73 14.81 4.09
CA LEU A 240 -8.85 14.91 5.02
C LEU A 240 -9.25 16.40 5.18
N PRO A 241 -10.48 16.69 5.65
CA PRO A 241 -10.84 18.04 6.09
C PRO A 241 -9.80 18.59 7.05
N GLU A 242 -9.48 19.88 6.91
CA GLU A 242 -8.36 20.53 7.60
C GLU A 242 -8.49 20.41 9.13
N GLU A 243 -9.70 20.60 9.64
CA GLU A 243 -10.01 20.50 11.07
C GLU A 243 -9.81 19.08 11.63
N ILE A 244 -10.05 18.04 10.82
CA ILE A 244 -9.82 16.65 11.21
C ILE A 244 -8.34 16.31 11.14
N SER A 245 -7.66 16.71 10.05
CA SER A 245 -6.22 16.50 9.90
C SER A 245 -5.43 17.22 10.99
N ALA A 246 -5.77 18.48 11.30
CA ALA A 246 -5.16 19.23 12.40
C ALA A 246 -5.40 18.53 13.75
N ALA A 247 -6.64 18.14 14.07
CA ALA A 247 -6.94 17.43 15.30
C ALA A 247 -6.15 16.13 15.46
N ILE A 248 -5.96 15.37 14.37
CA ILE A 248 -5.16 14.14 14.37
C ILE A 248 -3.67 14.45 14.61
N ASN A 249 -3.09 15.35 13.82
CA ASN A 249 -1.66 15.61 13.83
C ASN A 249 -1.21 16.37 15.09
N ASP A 250 -1.95 17.38 15.53
CA ASP A 250 -1.59 18.21 16.70
C ASP A 250 -1.68 17.44 18.02
N ASN A 251 -2.50 16.38 18.06
CA ASN A 251 -2.71 15.56 19.24
C ASN A 251 -2.09 14.15 19.13
N ASP A 252 -1.41 13.86 18.03
CA ASP A 252 -0.85 12.54 17.69
C ASP A 252 -1.87 11.39 17.76
N LEU A 253 -3.10 11.62 17.32
CA LEU A 253 -4.14 10.59 17.35
C LEU A 253 -3.81 9.44 16.38
N THR A 254 -3.85 8.21 16.87
CA THR A 254 -3.89 7.01 16.03
C THR A 254 -5.26 6.84 15.36
N ALA A 255 -5.47 7.58 14.27
CA ALA A 255 -6.63 7.43 13.40
C ALA A 255 -6.51 6.21 12.48
N THR A 256 -7.65 5.72 11.99
CA THR A 256 -7.76 4.48 11.23
C THR A 256 -8.41 4.67 9.86
N ALA A 257 -8.10 3.78 8.92
CA ALA A 257 -8.80 3.67 7.65
C ALA A 257 -9.32 2.25 7.43
N VAL A 258 -10.52 2.13 6.88
CA VAL A 258 -11.12 0.86 6.45
C VAL A 258 -11.37 0.92 4.95
N LEU A 259 -10.87 -0.06 4.19
CA LEU A 259 -11.00 -0.07 2.74
C LEU A 259 -11.18 -1.47 2.16
N SER A 260 -11.87 -1.55 1.03
CA SER A 260 -12.01 -2.81 0.27
C SER A 260 -10.81 -3.09 -0.66
N GLY A 261 -9.61 -2.67 -0.23
CA GLY A 261 -8.36 -2.88 -0.92
C GLY A 261 -7.75 -4.25 -0.69
N ASN A 262 -6.47 -4.39 -1.05
CA ASN A 262 -5.67 -5.61 -0.82
C ASN A 262 -4.33 -5.33 -0.13
N ARG A 263 -4.06 -4.06 0.22
CA ARG A 263 -2.81 -3.61 0.85
C ARG A 263 -3.10 -2.51 1.86
N ASN A 264 -2.56 -2.67 3.05
CA ASN A 264 -2.80 -1.83 4.23
C ASN A 264 -1.49 -1.47 4.96
N PHE A 265 -0.36 -1.46 4.25
CA PHE A 265 0.92 -1.04 4.80
C PHE A 265 0.85 0.39 5.35
N GLU A 266 1.59 0.62 6.44
CA GLU A 266 1.69 1.94 7.08
C GLU A 266 2.12 3.03 6.09
N GLY A 267 1.48 4.20 6.16
CA GLY A 267 1.77 5.34 5.27
C GLY A 267 1.29 5.19 3.82
N ARG A 268 0.62 4.08 3.46
CA ARG A 268 0.13 3.85 2.09
C ARG A 268 -1.19 4.57 1.79
N ILE A 269 -2.14 4.56 2.72
CA ILE A 269 -3.53 4.96 2.44
C ILE A 269 -3.74 6.48 2.58
N SER A 270 -3.30 7.04 3.70
CA SER A 270 -3.38 8.47 3.99
C SER A 270 -2.20 8.85 4.89
N PRO A 271 -1.60 10.04 4.75
CA PRO A 271 -0.56 10.52 5.66
C PRO A 271 -1.06 10.67 7.11
N ASP A 272 -2.35 10.95 7.29
CA ASP A 272 -2.99 11.14 8.61
C ASP A 272 -3.35 9.82 9.32
N VAL A 273 -3.13 8.66 8.68
CA VAL A 273 -3.59 7.36 9.19
C VAL A 273 -2.42 6.45 9.55
N LYS A 274 -2.40 5.97 10.79
CA LYS A 274 -1.39 5.04 11.31
C LYS A 274 -1.81 3.56 11.17
N MET A 275 -3.12 3.26 11.22
CA MET A 275 -3.66 1.90 11.19
C MET A 275 -4.65 1.71 10.04
N ASN A 276 -4.47 0.67 9.22
CA ASN A 276 -5.28 0.44 8.04
C ASN A 276 -5.86 -0.99 8.03
N TYR A 277 -7.16 -1.11 7.77
CA TYR A 277 -7.87 -2.37 7.77
C TYR A 277 -8.48 -2.66 6.40
N LEU A 278 -8.24 -3.88 5.90
CA LEU A 278 -8.88 -4.43 4.72
C LEU A 278 -10.18 -5.12 5.15
N ALA A 279 -11.28 -4.79 4.49
CA ALA A 279 -12.59 -5.36 4.77
C ALA A 279 -13.41 -5.52 3.48
N SER A 280 -14.46 -6.34 3.51
CA SER A 280 -15.39 -6.42 2.39
C SER A 280 -16.15 -5.08 2.20
N PRO A 281 -16.61 -4.74 0.99
CA PRO A 281 -17.38 -3.52 0.76
C PRO A 281 -18.56 -3.28 1.73
N PRO A 282 -19.37 -4.30 2.12
CA PRO A 282 -20.41 -4.10 3.14
C PRO A 282 -19.85 -3.70 4.51
N LEU A 283 -18.74 -4.31 4.95
CA LEU A 283 -18.09 -3.97 6.21
C LEU A 283 -17.47 -2.58 6.19
N VAL A 284 -16.98 -2.11 5.04
CA VAL A 284 -16.51 -0.73 4.89
C VAL A 284 -17.63 0.27 5.22
N ILE A 285 -18.86 0.00 4.78
CA ILE A 285 -20.04 0.83 5.11
C ILE A 285 -20.39 0.71 6.59
N ALA A 286 -20.39 -0.51 7.14
CA ALA A 286 -20.66 -0.74 8.54
C ALA A 286 -19.69 0.04 9.46
N TYR A 287 -18.39 0.01 9.17
CA TYR A 287 -17.39 0.79 9.89
C TYR A 287 -17.49 2.30 9.64
N GLY A 288 -17.97 2.74 8.48
CA GLY A 288 -18.30 4.15 8.24
C GLY A 288 -19.47 4.64 9.09
N ILE A 289 -20.48 3.80 9.33
CA ILE A 289 -21.62 4.10 10.21
C ILE A 289 -21.19 4.08 11.69
N ALA A 290 -20.40 3.08 12.10
CA ALA A 290 -19.85 3.00 13.45
C ALA A 290 -18.89 4.17 13.76
N GLY A 291 -18.00 4.49 12.80
CA GLY A 291 -17.03 5.58 12.87
C GLY A 291 -15.81 5.32 13.76
N THR A 292 -15.65 4.12 14.31
CA THR A 292 -14.52 3.71 15.15
C THR A 292 -14.20 2.22 14.96
N MET A 293 -12.92 1.86 15.15
CA MET A 293 -12.48 0.45 15.23
C MET A 293 -12.76 -0.18 16.60
N ASP A 294 -13.05 0.64 17.62
CA ASP A 294 -13.45 0.17 18.96
C ASP A 294 -14.96 -0.15 19.00
N PHE A 295 -15.41 -1.06 18.14
CA PHE A 295 -16.82 -1.40 17.95
C PHE A 295 -17.03 -2.91 17.84
N ASP A 296 -18.01 -3.44 18.58
CA ASP A 296 -18.43 -4.84 18.54
C ASP A 296 -19.76 -4.95 17.78
N PHE A 297 -19.73 -5.47 16.54
CA PHE A 297 -20.94 -5.57 15.72
C PHE A 297 -21.98 -6.59 16.21
N GLU A 298 -21.63 -7.46 17.17
CA GLU A 298 -22.58 -8.40 17.77
C GLU A 298 -23.41 -7.73 18.88
N HIS A 299 -22.77 -6.88 19.68
CA HIS A 299 -23.37 -6.34 20.91
C HIS A 299 -23.60 -4.81 20.90
N ASP A 300 -22.86 -4.06 20.09
CA ASP A 300 -22.96 -2.60 20.03
C ASP A 300 -23.98 -2.18 18.95
N SER A 301 -24.84 -1.22 19.27
CA SER A 301 -25.79 -0.65 18.32
C SER A 301 -25.13 0.37 17.39
N LEU A 302 -25.48 0.33 16.10
CA LEU A 302 -25.04 1.30 15.09
C LEU A 302 -25.72 2.66 15.22
N GLY A 303 -26.85 2.69 15.93
CA GLY A 303 -27.68 3.86 16.14
C GLY A 303 -29.13 3.46 16.37
N LYS A 304 -29.98 4.46 16.51
CA LYS A 304 -31.42 4.26 16.72
C LYS A 304 -32.20 4.47 15.44
N ASP A 305 -33.23 3.66 15.24
CA ASP A 305 -34.17 3.87 14.13
C ASP A 305 -35.12 5.04 14.39
N THR A 306 -36.00 5.32 13.44
CA THR A 306 -37.00 6.40 13.53
C THR A 306 -38.01 6.21 14.67
N GLU A 307 -38.11 5.01 15.23
CA GLU A 307 -38.98 4.66 16.36
C GLU A 307 -38.20 4.65 17.69
N GLY A 308 -36.88 4.84 17.65
CA GLY A 308 -36.01 4.86 18.82
C GLY A 308 -35.43 3.50 19.22
N ASN A 309 -35.64 2.45 18.42
CA ASN A 309 -35.10 1.11 18.68
C ASN A 309 -33.63 1.04 18.27
N ASP A 310 -32.84 0.26 19.01
CA ASP A 310 -31.44 0.01 18.66
C ASP A 310 -31.34 -0.84 17.38
N VAL A 311 -30.50 -0.40 16.45
CA VAL A 311 -30.23 -1.09 15.19
C VAL A 311 -28.85 -1.73 15.24
N PHE A 312 -28.77 -3.03 14.99
CA PHE A 312 -27.54 -3.81 14.96
C PHE A 312 -27.15 -4.17 13.52
N LEU A 313 -25.91 -4.64 13.31
CA LEU A 313 -25.45 -5.02 11.96
C LEU A 313 -26.34 -6.08 11.32
N LYS A 314 -26.79 -7.07 12.09
CA LYS A 314 -27.70 -8.14 11.65
C LYS A 314 -29.04 -7.62 11.12
N ASP A 315 -29.49 -6.45 11.57
CA ASP A 315 -30.79 -5.89 11.18
C ASP A 315 -30.75 -5.22 9.81
N ILE A 316 -29.55 -4.90 9.31
CA ILE A 316 -29.34 -4.21 8.03
C ILE A 316 -28.54 -5.07 7.02
N TRP A 317 -28.03 -6.22 7.44
CA TRP A 317 -27.25 -7.11 6.58
C TRP A 317 -28.15 -7.78 5.52
N PRO A 318 -27.87 -7.63 4.21
CA PRO A 318 -28.69 -8.24 3.18
C PRO A 318 -28.53 -9.76 3.14
N SER A 319 -29.60 -10.46 2.81
CA SER A 319 -29.56 -11.91 2.62
C SER A 319 -28.89 -12.29 1.29
N SER A 320 -28.30 -13.49 1.22
CA SER A 320 -27.73 -14.00 -0.03
C SER A 320 -28.76 -14.10 -1.16
N GLN A 321 -30.01 -14.42 -0.82
CA GLN A 321 -31.11 -14.48 -1.78
C GLN A 321 -31.39 -13.09 -2.38
N GLU A 322 -31.47 -12.05 -1.55
CA GLU A 322 -31.72 -10.69 -2.01
C GLU A 322 -30.60 -10.17 -2.92
N ILE A 323 -29.33 -10.47 -2.58
CA ILE A 323 -28.19 -10.10 -3.41
C ILE A 323 -28.30 -10.76 -4.78
N GLU A 324 -28.62 -12.05 -4.84
CA GLU A 324 -28.76 -12.81 -6.09
C GLU A 324 -29.93 -12.30 -6.95
N GLU A 325 -31.10 -12.05 -6.36
CA GLU A 325 -32.25 -11.47 -7.05
C GLU A 325 -31.92 -10.08 -7.62
N THR A 326 -31.14 -9.29 -6.89
CA THR A 326 -30.67 -7.98 -7.35
C THR A 326 -29.65 -8.12 -8.48
N ILE A 327 -28.72 -9.08 -8.43
CA ILE A 327 -27.78 -9.37 -9.53
C ILE A 327 -28.55 -9.71 -10.81
N GLN A 328 -29.49 -10.66 -10.72
CA GLN A 328 -30.23 -11.16 -11.89
C GLN A 328 -31.10 -10.08 -12.53
N SER A 329 -31.67 -9.18 -11.72
CA SER A 329 -32.50 -8.09 -12.22
C SER A 329 -31.68 -6.91 -12.76
N SER A 330 -30.53 -6.62 -12.15
CA SER A 330 -29.74 -5.41 -12.47
C SER A 330 -28.63 -5.63 -13.49
N ILE A 331 -28.05 -6.83 -13.61
CA ILE A 331 -26.89 -7.07 -14.49
C ILE A 331 -27.31 -7.87 -15.72
N ASN A 332 -26.94 -7.39 -16.91
CA ASN A 332 -27.18 -8.12 -18.15
C ASN A 332 -26.08 -7.89 -19.19
N GLN A 333 -26.10 -8.71 -20.24
CA GLN A 333 -25.10 -8.73 -21.31
C GLN A 333 -24.99 -7.39 -22.06
N ASP A 334 -26.11 -6.70 -22.25
CA ASP A 334 -26.16 -5.44 -22.99
C ASP A 334 -25.41 -4.31 -22.27
N MET A 335 -25.36 -4.34 -20.93
CA MET A 335 -24.57 -3.38 -20.16
C MET A 335 -23.09 -3.51 -20.53
N PHE A 336 -22.54 -4.72 -20.50
CA PHE A 336 -21.14 -4.93 -20.88
C PHE A 336 -20.88 -4.52 -22.33
N ARG A 337 -21.76 -4.87 -23.27
CA ARG A 337 -21.59 -4.44 -24.67
C ARG A 337 -21.55 -2.93 -24.81
N LYS A 338 -22.49 -2.22 -24.21
CA LYS A 338 -22.57 -0.74 -24.29
C LYS A 338 -21.39 -0.05 -23.62
N SER A 339 -21.02 -0.45 -22.41
CA SER A 339 -19.96 0.24 -21.66
C SER A 339 -18.58 0.00 -22.27
N TYR A 340 -18.36 -1.15 -22.94
CA TYR A 340 -17.07 -1.45 -23.57
C TYR A 340 -17.00 -1.10 -25.08
N GLU A 341 -18.13 -0.82 -25.75
CA GLU A 341 -18.13 -0.38 -27.15
C GLU A 341 -17.36 0.94 -27.34
N THR A 342 -17.42 1.84 -26.36
CA THR A 342 -16.86 3.20 -26.46
C THR A 342 -15.69 3.45 -25.50
N ILE A 343 -15.15 2.43 -24.83
CA ILE A 343 -14.18 2.62 -23.75
C ILE A 343 -12.88 3.32 -24.19
N PHE A 344 -12.51 3.19 -25.47
CA PHE A 344 -11.33 3.86 -26.04
C PHE A 344 -11.63 5.23 -26.64
N ALA A 345 -12.90 5.61 -26.77
CA ALA A 345 -13.28 6.91 -27.31
C ALA A 345 -12.83 8.04 -26.37
N GLY A 346 -12.83 7.80 -25.06
CA GLY A 346 -12.55 8.81 -24.04
C GLY A 346 -13.58 9.93 -24.02
N ASP A 347 -13.39 10.91 -23.13
CA ASP A 347 -14.23 12.10 -23.07
C ASP A 347 -13.74 13.19 -24.04
N GLU A 348 -14.45 14.33 -24.11
CA GLU A 348 -14.04 15.47 -24.95
C GLU A 348 -12.64 15.97 -24.59
N ARG A 349 -12.20 15.84 -23.34
CA ARG A 349 -10.84 16.25 -22.93
C ARG A 349 -9.80 15.33 -23.56
N TRP A 350 -10.02 14.02 -23.54
CA TRP A 350 -9.15 13.03 -24.16
C TRP A 350 -9.07 13.23 -25.69
N GLN A 351 -10.21 13.37 -26.35
CA GLN A 351 -10.28 13.51 -27.80
C GLN A 351 -9.63 14.81 -28.31
N ASN A 352 -9.61 15.86 -27.50
CA ASN A 352 -9.02 17.15 -27.84
C ASN A 352 -7.53 17.28 -27.43
N LEU A 353 -6.88 16.22 -26.93
CA LEU A 353 -5.44 16.25 -26.67
C LEU A 353 -4.67 16.31 -28.00
N SER A 354 -3.86 17.34 -28.19
CA SER A 354 -2.96 17.44 -29.33
C SER A 354 -1.92 16.32 -29.29
N THR A 355 -1.91 15.45 -30.29
CA THR A 355 -0.92 14.39 -30.45
C THR A 355 0.14 14.81 -31.47
N PRO A 356 1.42 14.93 -31.07
CA PRO A 356 2.48 15.23 -32.04
C PRO A 356 2.66 14.07 -33.03
N GLU A 357 2.97 14.41 -34.28
CA GLU A 357 3.25 13.43 -35.34
C GLU A 357 4.74 13.01 -35.32
N GLY A 358 5.01 11.71 -35.56
CA GLY A 358 6.35 11.18 -35.77
C GLY A 358 6.73 9.99 -34.87
N ASP A 359 7.82 9.31 -35.23
CA ASP A 359 8.26 8.06 -34.59
C ASP A 359 9.17 8.27 -33.36
N THR A 360 9.59 9.51 -33.10
CA THR A 360 10.51 9.84 -32.00
C THR A 360 9.91 10.89 -31.07
N PHE A 361 10.10 10.70 -29.76
CA PHE A 361 9.57 11.60 -28.75
C PHE A 361 10.38 12.90 -28.67
N ALA A 362 9.72 14.04 -28.91
CA ALA A 362 10.32 15.37 -28.78
C ALA A 362 10.43 15.78 -27.31
N TRP A 363 11.60 15.59 -26.71
CA TRP A 363 11.84 15.93 -25.30
C TRP A 363 11.82 17.44 -25.06
N ASP A 364 10.89 17.89 -24.21
CA ASP A 364 10.91 19.26 -23.67
C ASP A 364 11.77 19.31 -22.40
N GLN A 365 12.84 20.10 -22.44
CA GLN A 365 13.75 20.29 -21.29
C GLN A 365 13.09 20.97 -20.09
N LYS A 366 12.01 21.72 -20.30
CA LYS A 366 11.24 22.39 -19.24
C LYS A 366 10.19 21.47 -18.61
N SER A 367 9.93 20.31 -19.20
CA SER A 367 8.93 19.38 -18.66
C SER A 367 9.37 18.87 -17.29
N THR A 368 8.50 19.07 -16.30
CA THR A 368 8.66 18.51 -14.96
C THR A 368 7.98 17.15 -14.82
N TYR A 369 7.36 16.63 -15.89
CA TYR A 369 6.67 15.33 -15.91
C TYR A 369 7.39 14.26 -16.73
N VAL A 370 7.98 14.62 -17.87
CA VAL A 370 8.61 13.67 -18.80
C VAL A 370 9.99 14.19 -19.17
N ARG A 371 11.06 13.49 -18.77
CA ARG A 371 12.46 13.86 -19.06
C ARG A 371 13.24 12.66 -19.59
N LYS A 372 14.13 12.91 -20.55
CA LYS A 372 14.99 11.88 -21.15
C LYS A 372 15.88 11.28 -20.06
N PRO A 373 15.74 9.98 -19.73
CA PRO A 373 16.53 9.37 -18.67
C PRO A 373 17.97 9.07 -19.13
N PRO A 374 18.95 9.03 -18.20
CA PRO A 374 20.37 8.88 -18.52
C PRO A 374 20.81 7.43 -18.77
N TYR A 375 19.88 6.46 -18.89
CA TYR A 375 20.19 5.03 -18.91
C TYR A 375 21.14 4.60 -20.04
N PHE A 376 21.18 5.37 -21.13
CA PHE A 376 21.97 5.07 -22.33
C PHE A 376 23.13 6.05 -22.53
N ASP A 377 23.35 6.98 -21.59
CA ASP A 377 24.41 7.97 -21.73
C ASP A 377 25.79 7.30 -21.68
N GLY A 378 26.62 7.57 -22.69
CA GLY A 378 27.93 6.93 -22.84
C GLY A 378 27.91 5.44 -23.21
N MET A 379 26.74 4.88 -23.54
CA MET A 379 26.61 3.45 -23.88
C MET A 379 27.34 3.09 -25.18
N THR A 380 28.21 2.09 -25.11
CA THR A 380 28.93 1.53 -26.26
C THR A 380 28.20 0.32 -26.87
N LYS A 381 28.51 0.03 -28.15
CA LYS A 381 27.95 -1.12 -28.90
C LYS A 381 28.23 -2.46 -28.23
N GLU A 382 29.45 -2.66 -27.75
CA GLU A 382 29.81 -3.83 -26.95
C GLU A 382 29.81 -3.48 -25.46
N PRO A 383 29.38 -4.41 -24.58
CA PRO A 383 29.39 -4.20 -23.14
C PRO A 383 30.81 -4.06 -22.60
N ALA A 384 30.99 -3.19 -21.62
CA ALA A 384 32.21 -3.17 -20.83
C ALA A 384 32.29 -4.43 -19.96
N PRO A 385 33.50 -4.97 -19.68
CA PRO A 385 33.65 -6.08 -18.75
C PRO A 385 33.07 -5.73 -17.38
N VAL A 386 32.40 -6.71 -16.78
CA VAL A 386 31.96 -6.66 -15.38
C VAL A 386 33.20 -6.57 -14.49
N LYS A 387 33.12 -5.77 -13.43
CA LYS A 387 34.21 -5.55 -12.46
C LYS A 387 33.75 -5.81 -11.05
N ASP A 388 34.67 -6.25 -10.20
CA ASP A 388 34.44 -6.34 -8.77
C ASP A 388 34.15 -4.96 -8.15
N ILE A 389 33.44 -4.97 -7.02
CA ILE A 389 33.06 -3.76 -6.28
C ILE A 389 34.06 -3.59 -5.15
N LYS A 390 34.77 -2.46 -5.09
CA LYS A 390 35.80 -2.20 -4.07
C LYS A 390 35.56 -0.90 -3.33
N GLY A 391 35.83 -0.90 -2.03
CA GLY A 391 35.71 0.28 -1.16
C GLY A 391 34.30 0.87 -1.09
N ALA A 392 33.25 0.05 -1.23
CA ALA A 392 31.88 0.54 -1.20
C ALA A 392 31.44 0.97 0.21
N ARG A 393 30.54 1.94 0.30
CA ARG A 393 29.95 2.42 1.56
C ARG A 393 28.48 2.06 1.65
N VAL A 394 27.99 1.87 2.87
CA VAL A 394 26.57 1.60 3.11
C VAL A 394 25.77 2.89 2.97
N LEU A 395 24.84 2.92 2.00
CA LEU A 395 23.89 4.02 1.82
C LEU A 395 22.73 3.91 2.80
N ALA A 396 22.26 2.69 3.06
CA ALA A 396 21.19 2.41 4.00
C ALA A 396 21.36 1.01 4.61
N LEU A 397 21.15 0.92 5.92
CA LEU A 397 21.03 -0.33 6.66
C LEU A 397 19.58 -0.46 7.14
N LEU A 398 18.87 -1.44 6.59
CA LEU A 398 17.42 -1.55 6.73
C LEU A 398 17.05 -2.88 7.40
N GLY A 399 15.89 -2.89 8.08
CA GLY A 399 15.36 -4.08 8.73
C GLY A 399 14.57 -5.00 7.79
N ASP A 400 13.67 -5.77 8.40
CA ASP A 400 12.78 -6.70 7.69
C ASP A 400 11.62 -6.00 6.97
N SER A 401 11.07 -6.69 5.98
CA SER A 401 9.84 -6.35 5.24
C SER A 401 9.83 -4.94 4.64
N VAL A 402 11.00 -4.47 4.19
CA VAL A 402 11.13 -3.20 3.45
C VAL A 402 10.40 -3.31 2.12
N THR A 403 9.18 -2.78 2.08
CA THR A 403 8.38 -2.77 0.85
C THR A 403 8.95 -1.83 -0.23
N THR A 404 8.56 -2.04 -1.49
CA THR A 404 8.82 -1.10 -2.59
C THR A 404 8.17 0.27 -2.42
N ASP A 405 7.18 0.44 -1.52
CA ASP A 405 6.66 1.75 -1.12
C ASP A 405 7.66 2.49 -0.21
N HIS A 406 8.49 1.80 0.56
CA HIS A 406 9.62 2.41 1.29
C HIS A 406 10.74 2.84 0.34
N ILE A 407 11.07 1.98 -0.63
CA ILE A 407 12.18 2.21 -1.58
C ILE A 407 11.81 3.27 -2.63
N SER A 408 10.58 3.26 -3.15
CA SER A 408 10.13 4.21 -4.17
C SER A 408 8.67 4.59 -3.91
N PRO A 409 8.38 5.46 -2.92
CA PRO A 409 7.02 5.92 -2.62
C PRO A 409 6.29 6.47 -3.85
N ALA A 410 4.96 6.35 -3.85
CA ALA A 410 4.09 6.82 -4.94
C ALA A 410 3.16 7.97 -4.54
N GLY A 411 3.05 8.27 -3.25
CA GLY A 411 2.13 9.26 -2.68
C GLY A 411 2.56 10.72 -2.88
N PRO A 412 1.92 11.64 -2.14
CA PRO A 412 2.21 13.08 -2.22
C PRO A 412 3.67 13.42 -1.93
N ILE A 413 4.18 14.48 -2.57
CA ILE A 413 5.53 15.00 -2.34
C ILE A 413 5.49 15.98 -1.16
N LYS A 414 6.19 15.67 -0.07
CA LYS A 414 6.26 16.54 1.12
C LYS A 414 7.19 17.74 0.86
N ALA A 415 6.75 18.93 1.24
CA ALA A 415 7.57 20.14 1.19
C ALA A 415 8.86 19.98 2.02
N GLY A 416 9.93 20.64 1.59
CA GLY A 416 11.25 20.54 2.24
C GLY A 416 12.06 19.28 1.92
N THR A 417 11.50 18.33 1.14
CA THR A 417 12.26 17.17 0.63
C THR A 417 13.06 17.55 -0.63
N PRO A 418 14.11 16.79 -0.99
CA PRO A 418 14.88 17.07 -2.22
C PRO A 418 14.00 17.13 -3.48
N ALA A 419 12.99 16.26 -3.59
CA ALA A 419 12.06 16.25 -4.73
C ALA A 419 11.22 17.54 -4.80
N ALA A 420 10.75 18.04 -3.65
CA ALA A 420 10.03 19.32 -3.57
C ALA A 420 10.94 20.49 -3.95
N GLN A 421 12.15 20.55 -3.39
CA GLN A 421 13.13 21.60 -3.69
C GLN A 421 13.46 21.66 -5.18
N TYR A 422 13.59 20.51 -5.84
CA TYR A 422 13.78 20.44 -7.28
C TYR A 422 12.58 21.00 -8.06
N LEU A 423 11.35 20.67 -7.65
CA LEU A 423 10.14 21.17 -8.30
C LEU A 423 9.99 22.69 -8.11
N GLU A 424 10.22 23.19 -6.90
CA GLU A 424 10.22 24.63 -6.57
C GLU A 424 11.27 25.39 -7.38
N ALA A 425 12.49 24.86 -7.49
CA ALA A 425 13.56 25.44 -8.30
C ALA A 425 13.22 25.48 -9.81
N ASN A 426 12.27 24.64 -10.26
CA ASN A 426 11.75 24.64 -11.63
C ASN A 426 10.39 25.37 -11.76
N GLY A 427 10.02 26.18 -10.75
CA GLY A 427 8.84 27.04 -10.80
C GLY A 427 7.50 26.33 -10.58
N VAL A 428 7.49 25.12 -10.03
CA VAL A 428 6.26 24.39 -9.70
C VAL A 428 5.78 24.80 -8.31
N GLU A 429 4.53 25.25 -8.20
CA GLU A 429 3.92 25.60 -6.91
C GLU A 429 3.57 24.35 -6.11
N ARG A 430 3.52 24.46 -4.77
CA ARG A 430 3.24 23.34 -3.86
C ARG A 430 1.97 22.57 -4.19
N LYS A 431 0.89 23.28 -4.57
CA LYS A 431 -0.39 22.66 -4.97
C LYS A 431 -0.25 21.78 -6.22
N ASP A 432 0.75 22.06 -7.06
CA ASP A 432 1.00 21.40 -8.34
C ASP A 432 2.14 20.37 -8.26
N PHE A 433 2.69 20.09 -7.07
CA PHE A 433 3.67 19.03 -6.90
C PHE A 433 3.14 17.68 -7.37
N ASN A 434 1.85 17.44 -7.15
CA ASN A 434 1.19 16.17 -7.43
C ASN A 434 1.86 15.04 -6.62
N SER A 435 1.82 13.79 -7.10
CA SER A 435 2.40 12.64 -6.42
C SER A 435 3.70 12.17 -7.07
N LEU A 436 4.56 11.45 -6.33
CA LEU A 436 5.72 10.77 -6.90
C LEU A 436 5.30 9.80 -8.02
N GLY A 437 4.16 9.13 -7.87
CA GLY A 437 3.59 8.27 -8.91
C GLY A 437 3.34 9.00 -10.23
N SER A 438 2.83 10.24 -10.17
CA SER A 438 2.60 11.08 -11.36
C SER A 438 3.89 11.55 -12.03
N ARG A 439 5.00 11.58 -11.28
CA ARG A 439 6.31 12.08 -11.72
C ARG A 439 7.23 10.99 -12.27
N ARG A 440 6.72 9.75 -12.46
CA ARG A 440 7.51 8.60 -12.95
C ARG A 440 8.17 8.78 -14.31
N GLY A 441 7.69 9.69 -15.15
CA GLY A 441 8.33 10.07 -16.40
C GLY A 441 9.56 10.98 -16.23
N ASN A 442 9.80 11.51 -15.02
CA ASN A 442 10.87 12.43 -14.72
C ASN A 442 11.85 11.82 -13.70
N HIS A 443 12.98 11.33 -14.21
CA HIS A 443 14.00 10.72 -13.38
C HIS A 443 14.57 11.65 -12.30
N GLU A 444 14.67 12.96 -12.55
CA GLU A 444 15.18 13.91 -11.55
C GLU A 444 14.34 13.92 -10.27
N VAL A 445 13.01 13.84 -10.42
CA VAL A 445 12.10 13.76 -9.27
C VAL A 445 12.17 12.39 -8.62
N MET A 446 12.18 11.32 -9.42
CA MET A 446 12.11 9.96 -8.90
C MET A 446 13.38 9.51 -8.18
N ILE A 447 14.56 9.92 -8.63
CA ILE A 447 15.82 9.65 -7.92
C ILE A 447 15.78 10.32 -6.54
N ARG A 448 15.32 11.57 -6.47
CA ARG A 448 15.13 12.32 -5.22
C ARG A 448 14.06 11.73 -4.31
N GLY A 449 13.07 11.07 -4.90
CA GLY A 449 12.02 10.33 -4.18
C GLY A 449 12.43 8.91 -3.76
N THR A 450 13.60 8.43 -4.16
CA THR A 450 14.06 7.07 -3.83
C THR A 450 14.51 7.02 -2.37
N PHE A 451 14.00 6.04 -1.64
CA PHE A 451 14.08 5.91 -0.18
C PHE A 451 13.51 7.11 0.59
N ALA A 452 12.69 7.96 -0.04
CA ALA A 452 12.15 9.17 0.59
C ALA A 452 10.87 8.93 1.41
N ASN A 453 10.51 7.67 1.69
CA ASN A 453 9.30 7.36 2.43
C ASN A 453 9.42 7.89 3.87
N ILE A 454 8.38 8.58 4.34
CA ILE A 454 8.34 9.19 5.69
C ILE A 454 8.43 8.16 6.83
N ARG A 455 8.13 6.89 6.55
CA ARG A 455 8.18 5.75 7.49
C ARG A 455 9.41 4.86 7.32
N LEU A 456 10.32 5.17 6.40
CA LEU A 456 11.55 4.41 6.27
C LEU A 456 12.38 4.54 7.56
N ARG A 457 12.80 3.42 8.15
CA ARG A 457 13.69 3.40 9.30
C ARG A 457 15.07 2.89 8.89
N ASN A 458 16.03 3.80 8.82
CA ASN A 458 17.41 3.49 8.50
C ASN A 458 18.20 3.33 9.79
N GLN A 459 18.72 2.13 10.06
CA GLN A 459 19.42 1.76 11.29
C GLN A 459 20.81 2.41 11.41
N LEU A 460 21.27 3.14 10.38
CA LEU A 460 22.41 4.05 10.50
C LEU A 460 22.11 5.25 11.43
N LEU A 461 20.84 5.55 11.69
CA LEU A 461 20.40 6.68 12.51
C LEU A 461 19.67 6.18 13.76
N ASP A 462 19.76 6.98 14.83
CA ASP A 462 19.15 6.65 16.11
C ASP A 462 17.67 7.05 16.11
N ASP A 463 16.80 6.06 15.85
CA ASP A 463 15.34 6.16 15.87
C ASP A 463 14.74 7.25 14.96
N VAL A 464 15.37 7.50 13.81
CA VAL A 464 14.89 8.47 12.83
C VAL A 464 14.02 7.80 11.76
N SER A 465 12.79 8.30 11.60
CA SER A 465 11.90 7.92 10.51
C SER A 465 11.97 8.92 9.35
N GLY A 466 12.11 8.42 8.13
CA GLY A 466 12.13 9.21 6.90
C GLY A 466 13.28 8.84 5.96
N GLY A 467 13.38 9.56 4.85
CA GLY A 467 14.40 9.33 3.82
C GLY A 467 15.79 9.87 4.17
N TYR A 468 16.31 9.49 5.33
CA TYR A 468 17.56 9.98 5.88
C TYR A 468 18.64 8.88 5.96
N THR A 469 19.89 9.30 5.96
CA THR A 469 21.06 8.44 6.17
C THR A 469 22.22 9.22 6.81
N ARG A 470 23.34 8.56 7.08
CA ARG A 470 24.61 9.20 7.43
C ARG A 470 25.48 9.40 6.20
N ASP A 471 25.96 10.62 6.01
CA ASP A 471 26.90 10.95 4.94
C ASP A 471 28.35 10.83 5.43
N PHE A 472 28.94 9.64 5.28
CA PHE A 472 30.32 9.37 5.68
C PHE A 472 31.38 10.01 4.78
N THR A 473 31.00 10.73 3.72
CA THR A 473 31.95 11.58 2.97
C THR A 473 32.26 12.88 3.71
N GLN A 474 31.42 13.24 4.69
CA GLN A 474 31.60 14.42 5.52
C GLN A 474 32.10 14.04 6.92
N GLU A 475 32.84 14.96 7.54
CA GLU A 475 33.39 14.78 8.88
C GLU A 475 32.28 14.47 9.89
N GLY A 476 32.47 13.40 10.67
CA GLY A 476 31.50 12.96 11.68
C GLY A 476 30.26 12.22 11.15
N GLY A 477 30.11 12.04 9.84
CA GLY A 477 28.98 11.30 9.26
C GLY A 477 27.61 11.90 9.62
N PRO A 478 27.36 13.19 9.32
CA PRO A 478 26.13 13.87 9.70
C PRO A 478 24.90 13.25 9.03
N GLN A 479 23.75 13.40 9.67
CA GLN A 479 22.47 13.05 9.07
C GLN A 479 22.20 13.92 7.84
N SER A 480 21.77 13.30 6.75
CA SER A 480 21.40 13.96 5.50
C SER A 480 20.28 13.21 4.80
N PHE A 481 19.64 13.82 3.78
CA PHE A 481 18.76 13.07 2.90
C PHE A 481 19.57 12.05 2.09
N ILE A 482 18.99 10.87 1.85
CA ILE A 482 19.64 9.81 1.07
C ILE A 482 20.10 10.30 -0.31
N TYR A 483 19.28 11.12 -0.97
CA TYR A 483 19.64 11.72 -2.25
C TYR A 483 20.92 12.57 -2.14
N ASP A 484 20.99 13.48 -1.17
CA ASP A 484 22.13 14.40 -1.02
C ASP A 484 23.43 13.66 -0.68
N ALA A 485 23.37 12.69 0.24
CA ALA A 485 24.50 11.81 0.54
C ALA A 485 24.98 11.07 -0.72
N SER A 486 24.04 10.51 -1.49
CA SER A 486 24.36 9.79 -2.73
C SER A 486 25.10 10.66 -3.74
N GLN A 487 24.75 11.95 -3.84
CA GLN A 487 25.43 12.88 -4.74
C GLN A 487 26.88 13.11 -4.30
N ASN A 488 27.15 13.18 -3.00
CA ASN A 488 28.51 13.34 -2.48
C ASN A 488 29.36 12.09 -2.72
N TYR A 489 28.82 10.89 -2.48
CA TYR A 489 29.50 9.64 -2.80
C TYR A 489 29.81 9.50 -4.30
N GLN A 490 28.85 9.83 -5.17
CA GLN A 490 29.07 9.79 -6.62
C GLN A 490 30.16 10.77 -7.07
N LYS A 491 30.21 11.99 -6.51
CA LYS A 491 31.29 12.95 -6.78
C LYS A 491 32.66 12.44 -6.31
N ALA A 492 32.70 11.71 -5.20
CA ALA A 492 33.91 11.10 -4.67
C ALA A 492 34.32 9.80 -5.40
N GLY A 493 33.48 9.29 -6.31
CA GLY A 493 33.73 8.02 -7.01
C GLY A 493 33.60 6.80 -6.10
N ILE A 494 32.85 6.90 -5.00
CA ILE A 494 32.68 5.84 -4.00
C ILE A 494 31.44 5.01 -4.37
N PRO A 495 31.57 3.69 -4.62
CA PRO A 495 30.42 2.84 -4.86
C PRO A 495 29.57 2.66 -3.59
N LEU A 496 28.28 2.38 -3.77
CA LEU A 496 27.35 2.23 -2.64
C LEU A 496 26.76 0.83 -2.57
N VAL A 497 26.44 0.41 -1.35
CA VAL A 497 25.67 -0.81 -1.06
C VAL A 497 24.49 -0.51 -0.16
N VAL A 498 23.45 -1.34 -0.25
CA VAL A 498 22.32 -1.35 0.70
C VAL A 498 22.33 -2.67 1.44
N LEU A 499 22.15 -2.61 2.76
CA LEU A 499 21.96 -3.79 3.60
C LEU A 499 20.48 -3.87 4.01
N GLY A 500 19.88 -5.06 4.00
CA GLY A 500 18.48 -5.27 4.35
C GLY A 500 18.23 -6.57 5.10
N GLY A 501 17.08 -6.67 5.76
CA GLY A 501 16.61 -7.90 6.42
C GLY A 501 15.89 -8.84 5.45
N LYS A 502 14.85 -9.49 5.96
CA LYS A 502 13.99 -10.43 5.22
C LYS A 502 12.96 -9.70 4.35
N GLU A 503 12.48 -10.36 3.30
CA GLU A 503 11.40 -9.90 2.42
C GLU A 503 11.66 -8.52 1.79
N TYR A 504 12.93 -8.24 1.48
CA TYR A 504 13.32 -6.96 0.91
C TYR A 504 12.72 -6.77 -0.49
N GLY A 505 12.00 -5.66 -0.67
CA GLY A 505 11.32 -5.32 -1.90
C GLY A 505 9.89 -5.86 -2.03
N SER A 506 9.20 -6.15 -0.93
CA SER A 506 7.81 -6.62 -0.96
C SER A 506 6.82 -5.60 -1.56
N GLY A 507 5.68 -6.11 -2.04
CA GLY A 507 4.58 -5.28 -2.50
C GLY A 507 4.54 -5.00 -4.01
N SER A 508 4.68 -3.74 -4.42
CA SER A 508 4.44 -3.27 -5.80
C SER A 508 5.52 -3.73 -6.78
N SER A 509 5.13 -4.01 -8.03
CA SER A 509 6.06 -4.33 -9.13
C SER A 509 6.87 -3.14 -9.68
N ARG A 510 6.88 -2.00 -8.97
CA ARG A 510 7.41 -0.73 -9.52
C ARG A 510 8.90 -0.82 -9.77
N ASP A 511 9.31 -0.71 -11.03
CA ASP A 511 10.73 -0.76 -11.42
C ASP A 511 11.54 0.44 -10.93
N TRP A 512 10.88 1.57 -10.59
CA TRP A 512 11.52 2.72 -9.95
C TRP A 512 12.21 2.39 -8.63
N ALA A 513 11.78 1.35 -7.92
CA ALA A 513 12.52 0.85 -6.75
C ALA A 513 13.93 0.33 -7.12
N ALA A 514 14.13 -0.17 -8.33
CA ALA A 514 15.46 -0.57 -8.83
C ALA A 514 16.16 0.56 -9.61
N LYS A 515 15.44 1.28 -10.48
CA LYS A 515 15.99 2.42 -11.24
C LYS A 515 16.53 3.49 -10.30
N GLY A 516 15.76 3.85 -9.28
CA GLY A 516 16.16 4.79 -8.25
C GLY A 516 17.41 4.33 -7.51
N THR A 517 17.40 3.08 -7.02
CA THR A 517 18.55 2.46 -6.33
C THR A 517 19.82 2.51 -7.19
N SER A 518 19.73 2.12 -8.47
CA SER A 518 20.85 2.18 -9.42
C SER A 518 21.34 3.62 -9.66
N LEU A 519 20.42 4.57 -9.86
CA LEU A 519 20.73 5.99 -10.13
C LEU A 519 21.24 6.76 -8.90
N LEU A 520 20.98 6.27 -7.69
CA LEU A 520 21.66 6.74 -6.47
C LEU A 520 23.13 6.26 -6.41
N GLY A 521 23.56 5.36 -7.29
CA GLY A 521 24.93 4.85 -7.34
C GLY A 521 25.14 3.53 -6.59
N VAL A 522 24.06 2.88 -6.14
CA VAL A 522 24.12 1.56 -5.49
C VAL A 522 24.54 0.50 -6.51
N LYS A 523 25.54 -0.31 -6.15
CA LYS A 523 26.09 -1.39 -6.98
C LYS A 523 25.66 -2.77 -6.53
N ALA A 524 25.44 -2.96 -5.22
CA ALA A 524 24.94 -4.21 -4.67
C ALA A 524 23.90 -3.95 -3.58
N VAL A 525 22.97 -4.89 -3.43
CA VAL A 525 22.05 -4.97 -2.30
C VAL A 525 22.27 -6.32 -1.61
N ILE A 526 22.57 -6.33 -0.31
CA ILE A 526 22.84 -7.53 0.49
C ILE A 526 21.73 -7.71 1.53
N THR A 527 20.99 -8.81 1.46
CA THR A 527 19.81 -9.01 2.32
C THR A 527 19.69 -10.43 2.87
N GLU A 528 18.87 -10.66 3.88
CA GLU A 528 18.53 -12.04 4.28
C GLU A 528 17.64 -12.71 3.21
N SER A 529 16.65 -12.00 2.69
CA SER A 529 15.83 -12.49 1.57
C SER A 529 15.22 -11.39 0.71
N PHE A 530 15.00 -11.73 -0.56
CA PHE A 530 14.38 -10.85 -1.55
C PHE A 530 12.98 -11.32 -1.94
N GLU A 531 12.13 -10.35 -2.25
CA GLU A 531 10.90 -10.58 -2.97
C GLU A 531 11.14 -10.68 -4.49
N ARG A 532 10.48 -11.66 -5.11
CA ARG A 532 10.79 -12.15 -6.46
C ARG A 532 10.91 -11.03 -7.51
N ILE A 533 9.92 -10.14 -7.57
CA ILE A 533 9.84 -9.10 -8.60
C ILE A 533 10.94 -8.05 -8.40
N HIS A 534 11.20 -7.66 -7.15
CA HIS A 534 12.21 -6.65 -6.87
C HIS A 534 13.62 -7.15 -7.17
N ARG A 535 13.94 -8.41 -6.82
CA ARG A 535 15.20 -9.07 -7.20
C ARG A 535 15.47 -8.97 -8.70
N SER A 536 14.51 -9.39 -9.54
CA SER A 536 14.66 -9.32 -11.00
C SER A 536 14.79 -7.88 -11.51
N ASN A 537 14.08 -6.92 -10.91
CA ASN A 537 14.21 -5.50 -11.27
C ASN A 537 15.61 -4.94 -10.96
N LEU A 538 16.24 -5.33 -9.84
CA LEU A 538 17.60 -4.91 -9.49
C LEU A 538 18.61 -5.36 -10.56
N ILE A 539 18.54 -6.64 -10.96
CA ILE A 539 19.37 -7.21 -12.03
C ILE A 539 19.13 -6.48 -13.34
N GLY A 540 17.87 -6.22 -13.68
CA GLY A 540 17.47 -5.47 -14.87
C GLY A 540 18.03 -4.05 -14.93
N MET A 541 18.46 -3.49 -13.79
CA MET A 541 19.09 -2.17 -13.68
C MET A 541 20.59 -2.22 -13.34
N GLY A 542 21.21 -3.40 -13.44
CA GLY A 542 22.65 -3.58 -13.22
C GLY A 542 23.10 -3.51 -11.76
N VAL A 543 22.20 -3.74 -10.81
CA VAL A 543 22.51 -3.85 -9.37
C VAL A 543 22.54 -5.33 -9.01
N VAL A 544 23.63 -5.81 -8.39
CA VAL A 544 23.74 -7.23 -8.01
C VAL A 544 22.96 -7.51 -6.72
N PRO A 545 21.96 -8.41 -6.74
CA PRO A 545 21.30 -8.87 -5.52
C PRO A 545 22.14 -9.99 -4.88
N LEU A 546 22.49 -9.80 -3.61
CA LEU A 546 23.27 -10.73 -2.81
C LEU A 546 22.48 -11.11 -1.56
N GLN A 547 22.56 -12.37 -1.16
CA GLN A 547 22.03 -12.80 0.13
C GLN A 547 23.14 -13.11 1.12
N PHE A 548 22.91 -12.81 2.39
CA PHE A 548 23.74 -13.35 3.46
C PHE A 548 23.73 -14.89 3.42
N PRO A 549 24.78 -15.56 3.95
CA PRO A 549 24.74 -16.99 4.19
C PRO A 549 23.47 -17.40 4.97
N GLU A 550 23.03 -18.64 4.80
CA GLU A 550 21.85 -19.13 5.51
C GLU A 550 22.03 -18.99 7.04
N GLY A 551 21.05 -18.35 7.69
CA GLY A 551 21.09 -18.05 9.14
C GLY A 551 21.91 -16.82 9.54
N GLU A 552 22.62 -16.18 8.60
CA GLU A 552 23.38 -14.95 8.84
C GLU A 552 22.60 -13.69 8.43
N SER A 553 22.97 -12.57 9.02
CA SER A 553 22.37 -11.24 8.83
C SER A 553 23.42 -10.16 9.13
N ALA A 554 23.11 -8.90 8.81
CA ALA A 554 23.94 -7.77 9.25
C ALA A 554 24.13 -7.79 10.79
N LYS A 555 23.08 -8.14 11.54
CA LYS A 555 23.12 -8.20 13.01
C LYS A 555 24.01 -9.31 13.54
N SER A 556 23.89 -10.54 13.03
CA SER A 556 24.70 -11.69 13.50
C SER A 556 26.18 -11.49 13.18
N LEU A 557 26.49 -10.92 12.01
CA LEU A 557 27.83 -10.55 11.58
C LEU A 557 28.37 -9.26 12.24
N LYS A 558 27.56 -8.62 13.08
CA LYS A 558 27.88 -7.35 13.78
C LYS A 558 28.28 -6.24 12.81
N LEU A 559 27.60 -6.16 11.67
CA LEU A 559 27.74 -5.06 10.71
C LEU A 559 26.85 -3.91 11.16
N ASP A 560 27.45 -2.75 11.42
CA ASP A 560 26.72 -1.54 11.86
C ASP A 560 26.54 -0.51 10.74
N GLY A 561 27.09 -0.79 9.55
CA GLY A 561 26.99 0.02 8.36
C GLY A 561 28.05 1.14 8.28
N THR A 562 28.93 1.26 9.28
CA THR A 562 30.07 2.19 9.22
C THR A 562 31.25 1.64 8.40
N GLU A 563 31.20 0.35 8.04
CA GLU A 563 32.26 -0.36 7.33
C GLU A 563 32.41 0.06 5.86
N THR A 564 33.57 -0.27 5.29
CA THR A 564 33.80 -0.30 3.84
C THR A 564 33.74 -1.72 3.32
N PHE A 565 33.12 -1.94 2.16
CA PHE A 565 32.87 -3.26 1.58
C PHE A 565 33.67 -3.47 0.30
N ASP A 566 34.42 -4.55 0.26
CA ASP A 566 34.97 -5.15 -0.96
C ASP A 566 34.16 -6.41 -1.30
N ILE A 567 33.65 -6.52 -2.52
CA ILE A 567 32.80 -7.63 -2.99
C ILE A 567 33.42 -8.18 -4.29
N VAL A 568 33.97 -9.39 -4.20
CA VAL A 568 34.85 -9.99 -5.20
C VAL A 568 34.28 -11.30 -5.74
N GLY A 569 34.40 -11.51 -7.05
CA GLY A 569 34.06 -12.75 -7.74
C GLY A 569 33.08 -12.60 -8.89
N ILE A 570 32.46 -11.42 -9.06
CA ILE A 570 31.46 -11.18 -10.10
C ILE A 570 32.09 -11.11 -11.50
N GLU A 571 33.40 -10.85 -11.58
CA GLU A 571 34.16 -10.85 -12.84
C GLU A 571 34.10 -12.19 -13.59
N LYS A 572 33.79 -13.31 -12.90
CA LYS A 572 33.55 -14.62 -13.53
C LYS A 572 32.42 -14.59 -14.57
N LEU A 573 31.48 -13.65 -14.47
CA LEU A 573 30.45 -13.46 -15.50
C LEU A 573 31.04 -13.13 -16.89
N ASN A 574 32.22 -12.50 -16.94
CA ASN A 574 32.90 -12.23 -18.21
C ASN A 574 33.34 -13.51 -18.94
N GLU A 575 33.47 -14.62 -18.21
CA GLU A 575 33.83 -15.95 -18.73
C GLU A 575 32.59 -16.79 -19.08
N GLY A 576 31.38 -16.23 -18.92
CA GLY A 576 30.12 -16.94 -19.14
C GLY A 576 29.67 -17.81 -17.96
N VAL A 577 30.30 -17.65 -16.79
CA VAL A 577 29.97 -18.41 -15.57
C VAL A 577 29.30 -17.49 -14.56
N THR A 578 28.10 -17.83 -14.12
CA THR A 578 27.45 -17.17 -12.98
C THR A 578 28.00 -17.78 -11.69
N PRO A 579 28.73 -17.00 -10.85
CA PRO A 579 29.19 -17.52 -9.56
C PRO A 579 28.01 -17.80 -8.63
N GLU A 580 28.06 -18.90 -7.87
CA GLU A 580 27.06 -19.20 -6.83
C GLU A 580 27.17 -18.25 -5.64
N THR A 581 28.40 -17.85 -5.29
CA THR A 581 28.70 -16.94 -4.20
C THR A 581 29.76 -15.90 -4.59
N MET A 582 29.77 -14.78 -3.86
CA MET A 582 30.81 -13.75 -3.91
C MET A 582 31.43 -13.56 -2.54
N SER A 583 32.75 -13.38 -2.49
CA SER A 583 33.45 -13.10 -1.24
C SER A 583 33.26 -11.63 -0.87
N VAL A 584 32.75 -11.39 0.33
CA VAL A 584 32.53 -10.05 0.89
C VAL A 584 33.47 -9.82 2.06
N THR A 585 34.24 -8.74 2.00
CA THR A 585 35.07 -8.25 3.11
C THR A 585 34.55 -6.90 3.57
N ALA A 586 33.97 -6.85 4.77
CA ALA A 586 33.60 -5.61 5.44
C ALA A 586 34.74 -5.19 6.40
N THR A 587 35.36 -4.05 6.16
CA THR A 587 36.42 -3.49 7.01
C THR A 587 35.84 -2.40 7.91
N LYS A 588 35.93 -2.61 9.23
CA LYS A 588 35.45 -1.68 10.25
C LYS A 588 36.36 -0.47 10.41
N THR A 589 35.87 0.53 11.12
CA THR A 589 36.62 1.77 11.41
C THR A 589 37.88 1.54 12.24
N ASP A 590 37.94 0.47 13.05
CA ASP A 590 39.12 0.04 13.80
C ASP A 590 40.10 -0.82 12.97
N GLY A 591 39.78 -1.09 11.71
CA GLY A 591 40.57 -1.92 10.80
C GLY A 591 40.31 -3.43 10.91
N SER A 592 39.47 -3.88 11.85
CA SER A 592 39.04 -5.28 11.91
C SER A 592 38.18 -5.64 10.69
N LYS A 593 38.22 -6.92 10.30
CA LYS A 593 37.53 -7.42 9.11
C LYS A 593 36.47 -8.45 9.48
N VAL A 594 35.35 -8.38 8.80
CA VAL A 594 34.31 -9.40 8.78
C VAL A 594 34.24 -9.94 7.35
N GLU A 595 34.42 -11.25 7.20
CA GLU A 595 34.48 -11.92 5.89
C GLU A 595 33.36 -12.97 5.83
N PHE A 596 32.64 -12.99 4.71
CA PHE A 596 31.58 -13.96 4.45
C PHE A 596 31.35 -14.16 2.96
N ASP A 597 30.79 -15.31 2.57
CA ASP A 597 30.42 -15.61 1.19
C ASP A 597 28.93 -15.32 0.97
N ALA A 598 28.63 -14.26 0.23
CA ALA A 598 27.26 -13.88 -0.07
C ALA A 598 26.73 -14.66 -1.29
N VAL A 599 25.53 -15.23 -1.18
CA VAL A 599 24.88 -15.97 -2.27
C VAL A 599 24.48 -15.00 -3.37
N VAL A 600 24.85 -15.31 -4.61
CA VAL A 600 24.52 -14.49 -5.78
C VAL A 600 23.14 -14.86 -6.27
N ARG A 601 22.25 -13.87 -6.33
CA ARG A 601 20.85 -14.08 -6.71
C ARG A 601 20.57 -13.70 -8.15
N ILE A 602 21.45 -14.13 -9.05
CA ILE A 602 21.26 -14.15 -10.50
C ILE A 602 20.87 -15.60 -10.85
N ASP A 603 19.57 -15.85 -10.96
CA ASP A 603 19.03 -17.21 -10.84
C ASP A 603 18.89 -17.90 -12.22
N THR A 604 19.08 -17.15 -13.33
CA THR A 604 18.94 -17.70 -14.69
C THR A 604 20.03 -17.18 -15.65
N PRO A 605 20.32 -17.90 -16.75
CA PRO A 605 21.24 -17.42 -17.78
C PRO A 605 20.81 -16.09 -18.40
N GLY A 606 19.51 -15.88 -18.64
CA GLY A 606 19.01 -14.62 -19.18
C GLY A 606 19.24 -13.43 -18.24
N GLU A 607 19.09 -13.64 -16.93
CA GLU A 607 19.41 -12.61 -15.92
C GLU A 607 20.91 -12.28 -15.91
N ALA A 608 21.77 -13.28 -16.08
CA ALA A 608 23.21 -13.06 -16.21
C ALA A 608 23.54 -12.21 -17.45
N ASP A 609 22.86 -12.45 -18.58
CA ASP A 609 23.02 -11.65 -19.80
C ASP A 609 22.61 -10.19 -19.61
N TYR A 610 21.51 -9.95 -18.88
CA TYR A 610 21.07 -8.59 -18.55
C TYR A 610 22.15 -7.87 -17.73
N TYR A 611 22.67 -8.51 -16.67
CA TYR A 611 23.68 -7.91 -15.82
C TYR A 611 24.98 -7.61 -16.59
N ARG A 612 25.48 -8.55 -17.41
CA ARG A 612 26.67 -8.34 -18.27
C ARG A 612 26.53 -7.17 -19.22
N ASN A 613 25.30 -6.82 -19.59
CA ASN A 613 25.02 -5.68 -20.45
C ASN A 613 24.84 -4.36 -19.70
N GLY A 614 24.92 -4.36 -18.37
CA GLY A 614 24.64 -3.21 -17.53
C GLY A 614 23.14 -2.98 -17.28
N GLY A 615 22.29 -3.92 -17.69
CA GLY A 615 20.83 -3.88 -17.55
C GLY A 615 20.08 -4.45 -18.75
N ILE A 616 18.78 -4.72 -18.54
CA ILE A 616 17.90 -5.29 -19.56
C ILE A 616 17.67 -4.33 -20.73
N LEU A 617 17.59 -3.02 -20.46
CA LEU A 617 17.36 -2.01 -21.50
C LEU A 617 18.55 -1.95 -22.48
N GLN A 618 19.76 -2.01 -21.95
CA GLN A 618 21.00 -2.01 -22.71
C GLN A 618 21.16 -3.31 -23.50
N PHE A 619 20.82 -4.45 -22.90
CA PHE A 619 20.79 -5.75 -23.58
C PHE A 619 19.85 -5.73 -24.80
N VAL A 620 18.60 -5.30 -24.61
CA VAL A 620 17.60 -5.24 -25.68
C VAL A 620 18.06 -4.31 -26.79
N LEU A 621 18.53 -3.10 -26.47
CA LEU A 621 18.98 -2.14 -27.48
C LEU A 621 20.16 -2.68 -28.30
N ARG A 622 21.15 -3.33 -27.66
CA ARG A 622 22.26 -3.96 -28.40
C ARG A 622 21.79 -5.07 -29.32
N ASN A 623 20.84 -5.89 -28.90
CA ASN A 623 20.30 -6.96 -29.72
C ASN A 623 19.48 -6.43 -30.90
N MET A 624 18.70 -5.36 -30.70
CA MET A 624 17.97 -4.71 -31.79
C MET A 624 18.89 -4.09 -32.86
N ILE A 625 20.10 -3.67 -32.49
CA ILE A 625 21.09 -3.13 -33.45
C ILE A 625 21.83 -4.26 -34.18
N LYS A 626 21.96 -5.44 -33.56
CA LYS A 626 22.61 -6.62 -34.14
C LYS A 626 21.67 -7.40 -35.10
N GLY A 627 20.36 -7.16 -35.04
CA GLY A 627 19.31 -7.83 -35.82
C GLY A 627 18.86 -7.04 -37.04
#